data_AF-D0NRT4-F1
#
_entry.id   AF-D0NRT4-F1
#
_cell.length_a   1.000
_cell.length_b   1.000
_cell.length_c   1.000
_cell.angle_alpha   90.00
_cell.angle_beta   90.00
_cell.angle_gamma   90.00
#
_symmetry.space_group_name_H-M   'P 1'
#
loop_
_entity.id
_entity.type
_entity.pdbx_description
1 polymer ?
#
loop_
_entity_poly.entity_id
_entity_poly.type
_entity_poly.pdbx_seq_one_letter_code
_entity_poly.pdbx_strand_id
1 'polypeptide(L)'
;MQNLGIIKKGVRHDWVNLVVWLDNPAIANPTILATSASTSGTGYVINKPPKRSDIIDGITAKVRYDENDRDRWHTIFQFHEVGEYQDLIQWTQLTDAARKALENTDFGDFANVPFNDAYFEKNIKAALTYYVYRGRRHGGTTTHSIWEK
;
A
#
# COMPACT_ATOMS: atom_id res chain seq x y z
N MET A 1 -1.25 39.24 -11.37
CA MET A 1 -2.20 38.55 -10.47
C MET A 1 -1.39 37.58 -9.62
N GLN A 2 -1.39 37.75 -8.30
CA GLN A 2 -0.67 36.87 -7.38
C GLN A 2 -1.51 35.61 -7.13
N ASN A 3 -0.91 34.43 -7.29
CA ASN A 3 -1.52 33.13 -7.02
C ASN A 3 -1.74 32.97 -5.51
N LEU A 4 -3.00 32.94 -5.07
CA LEU A 4 -3.40 32.80 -3.67
C LEU A 4 -3.36 31.35 -3.13
N GLY A 5 -2.62 30.42 -3.74
CA GLY A 5 -2.19 29.16 -3.11
C GLY A 5 -3.25 28.16 -2.58
N ILE A 6 -4.56 28.39 -2.75
CA ILE A 6 -5.62 27.58 -2.11
C ILE A 6 -6.15 26.44 -3.00
N ILE A 7 -5.70 26.31 -4.25
CA ILE A 7 -6.06 25.15 -5.10
C ILE A 7 -4.86 24.22 -5.19
N LYS A 8 -4.84 23.14 -4.40
CA LYS A 8 -3.95 22.00 -4.66
C LYS A 8 -4.27 21.47 -6.05
N LYS A 9 -3.33 21.61 -6.98
CA LYS A 9 -3.41 21.00 -8.30
C LYS A 9 -2.85 19.58 -8.19
N GLY A 10 -3.58 18.60 -8.72
CA GLY A 10 -3.08 17.23 -8.84
C GLY A 10 -1.76 17.17 -9.60
N VAL A 11 -1.05 16.05 -9.47
CA VAL A 11 0.24 15.82 -10.12
C VAL A 11 0.14 14.65 -11.08
N ARG A 12 0.99 14.67 -12.10
CA ARG A 12 1.36 13.48 -12.87
C ARG A 12 2.66 12.96 -12.25
N HIS A 13 2.85 11.68 -11.95
CA HIS A 13 1.98 10.49 -12.05
C HIS A 13 1.42 10.05 -10.68
N ASP A 14 0.81 8.86 -10.60
CA ASP A 14 0.42 8.22 -9.32
C ASP A 14 0.70 6.70 -9.36
N TRP A 15 1.13 6.16 -8.23
CA TRP A 15 1.39 4.73 -8.01
C TRP A 15 0.92 4.35 -6.60
N VAL A 16 0.04 3.35 -6.53
CA VAL A 16 -0.49 2.79 -5.28
C VAL A 16 -0.29 1.28 -5.26
N ASN A 17 -0.18 0.68 -4.07
CA ASN A 17 -0.03 -0.76 -3.93
C ASN A 17 -0.64 -1.29 -2.63
N LEU A 18 -1.06 -2.55 -2.67
CA LEU A 18 -1.52 -3.31 -1.51
C LEU A 18 -0.57 -4.50 -1.30
N VAL A 19 -0.11 -4.70 -0.07
CA VAL A 19 0.61 -5.92 0.32
C VAL A 19 -0.34 -6.85 1.08
N VAL A 20 -0.47 -8.08 0.59
CA VAL A 20 -1.25 -9.15 1.23
C VAL A 20 -0.29 -10.15 1.85
N TRP A 21 -0.37 -10.34 3.16
CA TRP A 21 0.52 -11.22 3.91
C TRP A 21 -0.15 -12.56 4.15
N LEU A 22 0.49 -13.63 3.70
CA LEU A 22 0.03 -15.00 3.83
C LEU A 22 0.87 -15.76 4.85
N ASP A 23 0.29 -16.77 5.47
CA ASP A 23 1.01 -17.73 6.31
C ASP A 23 1.95 -18.61 5.47
N ASN A 24 1.44 -19.23 4.42
CA ASN A 24 2.18 -20.09 3.53
C ASN A 24 1.51 -20.13 2.14
N PRO A 25 2.14 -19.55 1.10
CA PRO A 25 1.57 -19.58 -0.25
C PRO A 25 1.59 -20.98 -0.90
N ALA A 26 2.28 -21.96 -0.32
CA ALA A 26 2.40 -23.31 -0.87
C ALA A 26 1.26 -24.27 -0.49
N ILE A 27 0.32 -23.85 0.38
CA ILE A 27 -0.84 -24.68 0.77
C ILE A 27 -2.08 -24.32 -0.07
N ALA A 28 -3.03 -25.25 -0.17
CA ALA A 28 -4.23 -25.09 -1.00
C ALA A 28 -5.12 -23.89 -0.59
N ASN A 29 -5.17 -23.56 0.70
CA ASN A 29 -5.96 -22.46 1.23
C ASN A 29 -5.12 -21.64 2.22
N PRO A 30 -4.24 -20.74 1.73
CA PRO A 30 -3.45 -19.87 2.60
C PRO A 30 -4.35 -18.97 3.45
N THR A 31 -3.90 -18.69 4.68
CA THR A 31 -4.55 -17.72 5.56
C THR A 31 -3.97 -16.34 5.33
N ILE A 32 -4.83 -15.35 5.06
CA ILE A 32 -4.43 -13.94 5.08
C ILE A 32 -4.21 -13.51 6.53
N LEU A 33 -2.96 -13.18 6.86
CA LEU A 33 -2.52 -12.74 8.19
C LEU A 33 -2.70 -11.24 8.38
N ALA A 34 -2.40 -10.47 7.34
CA ALA A 34 -2.49 -9.01 7.34
C ALA A 34 -2.66 -8.46 5.93
N THR A 35 -3.17 -7.23 5.85
CA THR A 35 -3.22 -6.43 4.62
C THR A 35 -2.68 -5.04 4.91
N SER A 36 -1.80 -4.55 4.03
CA SER A 36 -1.12 -3.27 4.17
C SER A 36 -1.36 -2.42 2.93
N ALA A 37 -2.22 -1.41 3.04
CA ALA A 37 -2.54 -0.50 1.94
C ALA A 37 -1.59 0.69 1.95
N SER A 38 -0.94 0.99 0.83
CA SER A 38 -0.06 2.16 0.71
C SER A 38 -0.85 3.44 0.96
N THR A 39 -0.25 4.36 1.72
CA THR A 39 -0.75 5.72 1.91
C THR A 39 0.32 6.75 1.55
N SER A 40 0.02 8.05 1.71
CA SER A 40 0.90 9.16 1.32
C SER A 40 2.39 8.90 1.64
N GLY A 41 3.27 9.09 0.65
CA GLY A 41 4.70 8.83 0.79
C GLY A 41 5.03 7.34 0.83
N THR A 42 5.79 6.90 1.84
CA THR A 42 6.19 5.48 2.02
C THR A 42 5.42 4.80 3.15
N GLY A 43 4.27 5.35 3.54
CA GLY A 43 3.46 4.86 4.65
C GLY A 43 2.53 3.72 4.25
N TYR A 44 2.11 2.93 5.23
CA TYR A 44 1.11 1.88 5.05
C TYR A 44 0.09 1.89 6.18
N VAL A 45 -1.17 1.64 5.83
CA VAL A 45 -2.25 1.33 6.78
C VAL A 45 -2.38 -0.18 6.85
N ILE A 46 -2.05 -0.75 8.02
CA ILE A 46 -1.99 -2.20 8.26
C ILE A 46 -3.23 -2.65 9.04
N ASN A 47 -3.90 -3.70 8.56
CA ASN A 47 -4.94 -4.42 9.30
C ASN A 47 -4.46 -5.84 9.62
N LYS A 48 -4.43 -6.19 10.91
CA LYS A 48 -3.93 -7.48 11.43
C LYS A 48 -4.75 -7.95 12.65
N PRO A 49 -5.44 -9.11 12.58
CA PRO A 49 -5.86 -9.75 11.34
C PRO A 49 -6.84 -8.82 10.59
N PRO A 50 -6.97 -8.95 9.26
CA PRO A 50 -7.99 -8.20 8.55
C PRO A 50 -9.38 -8.67 8.98
N LYS A 51 -10.30 -7.74 9.22
CA LYS A 51 -11.70 -8.06 9.50
C LYS A 51 -12.32 -8.65 8.25
N ARG A 52 -12.56 -9.96 8.24
CA ARG A 52 -12.92 -10.69 7.02
C ARG A 52 -14.11 -10.05 6.30
N SER A 53 -15.30 -9.90 6.90
CA SER A 53 -16.46 -9.29 6.23
C SER A 53 -16.22 -7.88 5.66
N ASP A 54 -15.42 -7.09 6.37
CA ASP A 54 -15.31 -5.66 6.10
C ASP A 54 -14.26 -5.33 5.04
N ILE A 55 -13.29 -6.20 4.79
CA ILE A 55 -12.19 -5.91 3.86
C ILE A 55 -11.69 -7.12 3.05
N ILE A 56 -12.20 -8.33 3.30
CA ILE A 56 -11.85 -9.55 2.57
C ILE A 56 -13.13 -10.23 2.04
N ASP A 57 -13.20 -10.54 0.76
CA ASP A 57 -14.22 -11.42 0.18
C ASP A 57 -13.61 -12.79 -0.16
N GLY A 58 -13.89 -13.79 0.68
CA GLY A 58 -13.24 -15.10 0.62
C GLY A 58 -11.72 -15.01 0.84
N ILE A 59 -10.96 -15.01 -0.25
CA ILE A 59 -9.50 -14.84 -0.30
C ILE A 59 -9.07 -13.56 -1.04
N THR A 60 -10.02 -12.70 -1.42
CA THR A 60 -9.78 -11.46 -2.15
C THR A 60 -9.79 -10.28 -1.19
N ALA A 61 -8.72 -9.49 -1.16
CA ALA A 61 -8.73 -8.21 -0.45
C ALA A 61 -9.51 -7.15 -1.24
N LYS A 62 -10.33 -6.36 -0.55
CA LYS A 62 -11.13 -5.28 -1.12
C LYS A 62 -10.48 -3.93 -0.84
N VAL A 63 -10.31 -3.14 -1.89
CA VAL A 63 -9.74 -1.79 -1.79
C VAL A 63 -10.54 -0.79 -2.61
N ARG A 64 -10.48 0.48 -2.21
CA ARG A 64 -11.03 1.61 -2.93
C ARG A 64 -9.90 2.62 -3.19
N TYR A 65 -9.78 3.06 -4.42
CA TYR A 65 -8.94 4.20 -4.78
C TYR A 65 -9.78 5.48 -4.67
N ASP A 66 -9.40 6.41 -3.79
CA ASP A 66 -10.16 7.62 -3.52
C ASP A 66 -9.27 8.74 -2.98
N GLU A 67 -9.80 9.95 -2.92
CA GLU A 67 -9.15 11.11 -2.30
C GLU A 67 -9.12 10.98 -0.77
N ASN A 68 -7.98 11.27 -0.16
CA ASN A 68 -7.86 11.39 1.29
C ASN A 68 -8.40 12.75 1.75
N ASP A 69 -9.46 12.74 2.56
CA ASP A 69 -10.14 13.94 3.08
C ASP A 69 -9.20 14.97 3.73
N ARG A 70 -8.06 14.52 4.30
CA ARG A 70 -7.13 15.40 5.03
C ARG A 70 -6.24 16.21 4.12
N ASP A 71 -5.65 15.57 3.11
CA ASP A 71 -4.60 16.16 2.29
C ASP A 71 -4.95 16.25 0.81
N ARG A 72 -6.12 15.74 0.40
CA ARG A 72 -6.62 15.80 -0.96
C ARG A 72 -5.78 15.03 -1.99
N TRP A 73 -4.89 14.16 -1.54
CA TRP A 73 -4.15 13.24 -2.40
C TRP A 73 -4.93 11.94 -2.56
N HIS A 74 -4.88 11.35 -3.75
CA HIS A 74 -5.45 10.03 -3.95
C HIS A 74 -4.59 8.96 -3.27
N THR A 75 -5.26 7.95 -2.76
CA THR A 75 -4.61 6.78 -2.18
C THR A 75 -5.56 5.58 -2.22
N ILE A 76 -5.11 4.43 -1.73
CA ILE A 76 -5.96 3.26 -1.58
C ILE A 76 -6.36 3.06 -0.12
N PHE A 77 -7.62 2.72 0.07
CA PHE A 77 -8.21 2.38 1.35
C PHE A 77 -8.67 0.94 1.32
N GLN A 78 -8.43 0.20 2.39
CA GLN A 78 -9.08 -1.10 2.58
C GLN A 78 -10.57 -0.83 2.79
N PHE A 79 -11.43 -1.47 2.00
CA PHE A 79 -12.81 -1.04 1.82
C PHE A 79 -13.78 -2.22 1.82
N HIS A 80 -15.05 -1.97 2.18
CA HIS A 80 -16.03 -3.02 2.41
C HIS A 80 -16.88 -3.36 1.20
N GLU A 81 -17.00 -2.44 0.25
CA GLU A 81 -17.70 -2.70 -1.01
C GLU A 81 -16.84 -3.54 -1.95
N VAL A 82 -17.50 -4.37 -2.74
CA VAL A 82 -16.85 -5.20 -3.77
C VAL A 82 -16.42 -4.29 -4.92
N GLY A 83 -15.15 -4.37 -5.30
CA GLY A 83 -14.60 -3.67 -6.45
C GLY A 83 -14.62 -4.52 -7.71
N GLU A 84 -13.72 -4.18 -8.63
CA GLU A 84 -13.52 -4.91 -9.88
C GLU A 84 -12.13 -5.54 -9.92
N TYR A 85 -11.95 -6.54 -10.78
CA TYR A 85 -10.64 -7.13 -11.07
C TYR A 85 -10.01 -6.47 -12.29
N GLN A 86 -8.67 -6.50 -12.35
CA GLN A 86 -7.87 -6.08 -13.49
C GLN A 86 -6.99 -7.24 -13.95
N ASP A 87 -6.58 -7.23 -15.22
CA ASP A 87 -5.67 -8.23 -15.75
C ASP A 87 -4.31 -8.13 -15.03
N LEU A 88 -3.93 -9.21 -14.35
CA LEU A 88 -2.69 -9.27 -13.60
C LEU A 88 -1.52 -9.65 -14.52
N ILE A 89 -0.48 -8.81 -14.52
CA ILE A 89 0.85 -9.14 -15.04
C ILE A 89 1.87 -9.07 -13.90
N GLN A 90 2.55 -10.18 -13.63
CA GLN A 90 3.56 -10.24 -12.57
C GLN A 90 4.90 -9.68 -13.05
N TRP A 91 5.71 -9.17 -12.12
CA TRP A 91 7.06 -8.66 -12.42
C TRP A 91 7.92 -9.66 -13.21
N THR A 92 7.84 -10.94 -12.85
CA THR A 92 8.57 -12.04 -13.50
C THR A 92 8.01 -12.41 -14.87
N GLN A 93 6.76 -12.04 -15.17
CA GLN A 93 6.12 -12.25 -16.47
C GLN A 93 6.36 -11.10 -17.45
N LEU A 94 6.81 -9.93 -16.98
CA LEU A 94 7.17 -8.81 -17.85
C LEU A 94 8.35 -9.16 -18.76
N THR A 95 8.47 -8.45 -19.88
CA THR A 95 9.69 -8.48 -20.70
C THR A 95 10.81 -7.73 -20.00
N ASP A 96 12.06 -8.03 -20.35
CA ASP A 96 13.23 -7.29 -19.84
C ASP A 96 13.13 -5.80 -20.15
N ALA A 97 12.59 -5.43 -21.32
CA ALA A 97 12.38 -4.04 -21.71
C ALA A 97 11.39 -3.33 -20.78
N ALA A 98 10.28 -3.98 -20.42
CA ALA A 98 9.29 -3.42 -19.50
C ALA A 98 9.84 -3.28 -18.08
N ARG A 99 10.57 -4.30 -17.57
CA ARG A 99 11.25 -4.20 -16.27
C ARG A 99 12.25 -3.04 -16.26
N LYS A 100 13.10 -2.93 -17.28
CA LYS A 100 14.07 -1.84 -17.41
C LYS A 100 13.39 -0.47 -17.48
N ALA A 101 12.26 -0.35 -18.17
CA ALA A 101 11.51 0.89 -18.21
C ALA A 101 10.96 1.28 -16.83
N LEU A 102 10.34 0.33 -16.12
CA LEU A 102 9.81 0.57 -14.76
C LEU A 102 10.91 0.85 -13.73
N GLU A 103 12.12 0.35 -13.93
CA GLU A 103 13.26 0.65 -13.06
C GLU A 103 13.79 2.08 -13.26
N ASN A 104 13.82 2.57 -14.50
CA ASN A 104 14.58 3.78 -14.87
C ASN A 104 13.72 4.99 -15.26
N THR A 105 12.42 4.82 -15.45
CA THR A 105 11.54 5.93 -15.86
C THR A 105 11.27 6.86 -14.69
N ASP A 106 11.42 8.16 -14.94
CA ASP A 106 11.00 9.21 -14.00
C ASP A 106 9.48 9.40 -14.04
N PHE A 107 8.80 9.06 -12.95
CA PHE A 107 7.36 9.26 -12.76
C PHE A 107 7.04 10.54 -11.97
N GLY A 108 8.04 11.39 -11.75
CA GLY A 108 7.96 12.64 -10.99
C GLY A 108 8.21 12.44 -9.50
N ASP A 109 8.29 13.55 -8.77
CA ASP A 109 8.72 13.58 -7.36
C ASP A 109 7.78 12.83 -6.40
N PHE A 110 6.53 12.61 -6.80
CA PHE A 110 5.47 12.10 -5.94
C PHE A 110 5.06 10.66 -6.26
N ALA A 111 5.55 10.06 -7.34
CA ALA A 111 5.15 8.73 -7.77
C ALA A 111 6.38 7.87 -8.07
N ASN A 112 6.42 6.69 -7.44
CA ASN A 112 7.50 5.73 -7.61
C ASN A 112 6.90 4.35 -7.86
N VAL A 113 7.49 3.58 -8.78
CA VAL A 113 7.07 2.20 -9.02
C VAL A 113 7.30 1.39 -7.74
N PRO A 114 6.26 0.86 -7.09
CA PRO A 114 6.39 0.37 -5.71
C PRO A 114 7.04 -1.02 -5.60
N PHE A 115 7.25 -1.69 -6.74
CA PHE A 115 7.75 -3.06 -6.85
C PHE A 115 8.99 -3.18 -7.73
N ASN A 116 9.63 -2.07 -8.09
CA ASN A 116 10.93 -2.09 -8.76
C ASN A 116 12.06 -2.39 -7.75
N ASP A 117 13.29 -2.59 -8.20
CA ASP A 117 14.40 -3.03 -7.33
C ASP A 117 14.74 -1.99 -6.25
N ALA A 118 14.61 -0.70 -6.58
CA ALA A 118 14.86 0.39 -5.64
C ALA A 118 13.85 0.47 -4.48
N TYR A 119 12.59 0.06 -4.70
CA TYR A 119 11.50 0.28 -3.74
C TYR A 119 10.89 -1.00 -3.15
N PHE A 120 11.03 -2.16 -3.79
CA PHE A 120 10.36 -3.40 -3.36
C PHE A 120 10.65 -3.75 -1.88
N GLU A 121 11.93 -3.97 -1.53
CA GLU A 121 12.32 -4.35 -0.16
C GLU A 121 12.00 -3.26 0.87
N LYS A 122 12.16 -1.99 0.49
CA LYS A 122 11.81 -0.84 1.33
C LYS A 122 10.33 -0.82 1.65
N ASN A 123 9.49 -1.06 0.65
CA ASN A 123 8.04 -1.07 0.77
C ASN A 123 7.56 -2.28 1.57
N ILE A 124 8.13 -3.47 1.36
CA ILE A 124 7.86 -4.66 2.17
C ILE A 124 8.17 -4.39 3.65
N LYS A 125 9.33 -3.77 3.96
CA LYS A 125 9.70 -3.40 5.33
C LYS A 125 8.76 -2.36 5.96
N ALA A 126 8.31 -1.38 5.19
CA ALA A 126 7.35 -0.39 5.66
C ALA A 126 5.96 -1.03 5.88
N ALA A 127 5.53 -1.90 4.97
CA ALA A 127 4.25 -2.59 5.01
C ALA A 127 4.13 -3.66 6.11
N LEU A 128 5.24 -4.12 6.70
CA LEU A 128 5.21 -5.07 7.83
C LEU A 128 5.30 -4.39 9.20
N THR A 129 5.59 -3.09 9.26
CA THR A 129 5.90 -2.36 10.50
C THR A 129 4.79 -1.37 10.86
N TYR A 130 4.20 -1.48 12.05
CA TYR A 130 3.22 -0.50 12.57
C TYR A 130 3.65 0.08 13.91
N TYR A 131 3.16 1.30 14.19
CA TYR A 131 3.49 2.05 15.39
C TYR A 131 2.30 2.08 16.35
N VAL A 132 2.54 1.76 17.62
CA VAL A 132 1.58 1.94 18.70
C VAL A 132 2.03 3.14 19.52
N TYR A 133 1.24 4.21 19.47
CA TYR A 133 1.50 5.38 20.29
C TYR A 133 1.03 5.13 21.72
N ARG A 134 1.96 5.16 22.68
CA ARG A 134 1.62 5.24 24.10
C ARG A 134 1.89 6.68 24.56
N GLY A 135 0.95 7.25 25.31
CA GLY A 135 1.10 8.61 25.83
C GLY A 135 2.42 8.78 26.57
N ARG A 136 3.04 9.98 26.52
CA ARG A 136 4.43 10.23 27.00
C ARG A 136 4.73 9.74 28.42
N ARG A 137 3.72 9.60 29.30
CA ARG A 137 3.86 9.02 30.64
C ARG A 137 4.10 7.49 30.67
N HIS A 138 3.91 6.79 29.56
CA HIS A 138 3.90 5.32 29.45
C HIS A 138 4.90 4.76 28.42
N GLY A 139 5.96 5.51 28.07
CA GLY A 139 7.10 4.98 27.31
C GLY A 139 7.20 5.33 25.81
N GLY A 140 6.38 6.25 25.29
CA GLY A 140 6.52 6.76 23.91
C GLY A 140 5.96 5.84 22.82
N THR A 141 6.50 5.95 21.61
CA THR A 141 6.05 5.15 20.44
C THR A 141 6.80 3.82 20.42
N THR A 142 6.06 2.70 20.40
CA THR A 142 6.63 1.37 20.17
C THR A 142 6.38 0.91 18.75
N THR A 143 7.36 0.21 18.18
CA THR A 143 7.30 -0.36 16.83
C THR A 143 6.97 -1.84 16.95
N HIS A 144 6.06 -2.30 16.09
CA HIS A 144 5.59 -3.68 16.04
C HIS A 144 5.65 -4.22 14.62
N SER A 145 5.86 -5.53 14.50
CA SER A 145 5.81 -6.28 13.25
C SER A 145 4.52 -7.08 13.11
N ILE A 146 4.06 -7.27 11.87
CA ILE A 146 2.94 -8.17 11.60
C ILE A 146 3.21 -9.63 12.00
N TRP A 147 4.47 -10.00 12.24
CA TRP A 147 4.86 -11.35 12.67
C TRP A 147 4.84 -11.55 14.19
N GLU A 148 4.63 -10.49 14.97
CA GLU A 148 4.48 -10.60 16.43
C GLU A 148 3.15 -11.27 16.81
N LYS A 149 3.13 -12.00 17.93
CA LYS A 149 1.94 -12.68 18.43
C LYS A 149 1.00 -11.74 19.18
#